data_AF-A0A837LKU2-F1
#
_entry.id   AF-A0A837LKU2-F1
#
_cell.length_a   1.000
_cell.length_b   1.000
_cell.length_c   1.000
_cell.angle_alpha   90.00
_cell.angle_beta   90.00
_cell.angle_gamma   90.00
#
_symmetry.space_group_name_H-M   'P 1'
#
loop_
_entity.id
_entity.type
_entity.pdbx_description
1 polymer ?
#
loop_
_entity_poly.entity_id
_entity_poly.type
_entity_poly.pdbx_seq_one_letter_code
_entity_poly.pdbx_strand_id
1 'polypeptide(L)'
;MSFKDIFPFLTFILGIFFTGHIEGRKEKARIKTLKKNVLLELEDELSILERSIKVTSESIYTRMMKPNNFQHISLGKRFNPILLEKNINDVYSHFNRDTRIALKNCLLLMNQIKEKYNYVCDNWKTDNIKCRAKEESMLYSMLSLYYLLNKLKNERDRFSLPDIPNDEIVDRAAEALQVLRPLKKK
;
A
#
# COMPACT_ATOMS: atom_id res chain seq x y z
N MET A 1 4.85 64.43 -3.39
CA MET A 1 5.33 63.06 -3.15
C MET A 1 6.08 62.63 -4.39
N SER A 2 7.40 62.45 -4.31
CA SER A 2 8.24 62.20 -5.48
C SER A 2 8.10 60.74 -5.92
N PHE A 3 8.21 60.47 -7.22
CA PHE A 3 8.24 59.11 -7.78
C PHE A 3 9.30 58.21 -7.09
N LYS A 4 10.36 58.81 -6.54
CA LYS A 4 11.42 58.14 -5.78
C LYS A 4 10.96 57.59 -4.43
N ASP A 5 9.90 58.12 -3.83
CA ASP A 5 9.38 57.68 -2.53
C ASP A 5 8.37 56.53 -2.67
N ILE A 6 7.75 56.41 -3.86
CA ILE A 6 6.75 55.38 -4.20
C ILE A 6 7.42 54.10 -4.72
N PHE A 7 8.57 54.24 -5.38
CA PHE A 7 9.32 53.13 -5.98
C PHE A 7 9.72 52.01 -4.99
N PRO A 8 10.23 52.31 -3.77
CA PRO A 8 10.59 51.29 -2.78
C PRO A 8 9.39 50.51 -2.26
N PHE A 9 8.22 51.17 -2.19
CA PHE A 9 6.98 50.55 -1.74
C PHE A 9 6.42 49.59 -2.80
N LEU A 10 6.50 49.98 -4.07
CA LEU A 10 6.10 49.16 -5.21
C LEU A 10 6.98 47.92 -5.37
N THR A 11 8.31 48.06 -5.22
CA THR A 11 9.23 46.91 -5.28
C THR A 11 9.06 45.96 -4.11
N PHE A 12 8.76 46.46 -2.91
CA PHE A 12 8.44 45.65 -1.74
C PHE A 12 7.15 44.84 -1.93
N ILE A 13 6.07 45.48 -2.40
CA ILE A 13 4.80 44.81 -2.69
C ILE A 13 4.98 43.78 -3.81
N LEU A 14 5.65 44.13 -4.91
CA LEU A 14 5.99 43.19 -5.97
C LEU A 14 6.82 42.02 -5.43
N GLY A 15 7.81 42.29 -4.57
CA GLY A 15 8.59 41.27 -3.89
C GLY A 15 7.72 40.27 -3.14
N ILE A 16 6.78 40.74 -2.32
CA ILE A 16 5.83 39.90 -1.56
C ILE A 16 4.92 39.08 -2.47
N PHE A 17 4.38 39.68 -3.54
CA PHE A 17 3.52 38.96 -4.48
C PHE A 17 4.29 37.91 -5.29
N PHE A 18 5.51 38.24 -5.73
CA PHE A 18 6.37 37.31 -6.48
C PHE A 18 6.86 36.17 -5.60
N THR A 19 7.22 36.41 -4.33
CA THR A 19 7.63 35.34 -3.41
C THR A 19 6.49 34.36 -3.16
N GLY A 20 5.28 34.84 -2.85
CA GLY A 20 4.12 33.98 -2.64
C GLY A 20 3.75 33.13 -3.87
N HIS A 21 3.88 33.68 -5.08
CA HIS A 21 3.63 32.92 -6.31
C HIS A 21 4.72 31.87 -6.59
N ILE A 22 5.98 32.19 -6.34
CA ILE A 22 7.10 31.24 -6.49
C ILE A 22 6.99 30.12 -5.46
N GLU A 23 6.66 30.43 -4.20
CA GLU A 23 6.40 29.43 -3.16
C GLU A 23 5.22 28.54 -3.51
N GLY A 24 4.10 29.13 -3.95
CA GLY A 24 2.94 28.35 -4.38
C GLY A 24 3.25 27.39 -5.54
N ARG A 25 4.11 27.79 -6.49
CA ARG A 25 4.60 26.93 -7.58
C ARG A 25 5.53 25.83 -7.07
N LYS A 26 6.48 26.16 -6.19
CA LYS A 26 7.39 25.19 -5.57
C LYS A 26 6.63 24.14 -4.78
N GLU A 27 5.62 24.55 -4.01
CA GLU A 27 4.83 23.63 -3.20
C GLU A 27 3.99 22.68 -4.08
N LYS A 28 3.33 23.21 -5.12
CA LYS A 28 2.65 22.37 -6.12
C LYS A 28 3.60 21.37 -6.79
N ALA A 29 4.82 21.79 -7.13
CA ALA A 29 5.82 20.90 -7.73
C ALA A 29 6.31 19.83 -6.75
N ARG A 30 6.50 20.20 -5.47
CA ARG A 30 6.86 19.29 -4.38
C ARG A 30 5.79 18.21 -4.20
N ILE A 31 4.53 18.61 -4.03
CA ILE A 31 3.39 17.70 -3.87
C ILE A 31 3.24 16.78 -5.08
N LYS A 32 3.36 17.31 -6.31
CA LYS A 32 3.29 16.50 -7.53
C LYS A 32 4.37 15.43 -7.55
N THR A 33 5.60 15.79 -7.20
CA THR A 33 6.72 14.86 -7.09
C THR A 33 6.47 13.82 -6.00
N LEU A 34 5.96 14.24 -4.85
CA LEU A 34 5.68 13.35 -3.73
C LEU A 34 4.60 12.32 -4.07
N LYS A 35 3.49 12.75 -4.68
CA LYS A 35 2.44 11.86 -5.20
C LYS A 35 3.01 10.84 -6.17
N LYS A 36 3.85 11.29 -7.11
CA LYS A 36 4.49 10.42 -8.09
C LYS A 36 5.37 9.37 -7.40
N ASN A 37 6.20 9.78 -6.43
CA ASN A 37 7.10 8.89 -5.72
C ASN A 37 6.34 7.84 -4.89
N VAL A 38 5.25 8.24 -4.22
CA VAL A 38 4.37 7.30 -3.50
C VAL A 38 3.78 6.27 -4.46
N LEU A 39 3.24 6.70 -5.61
CA LEU A 39 2.68 5.77 -6.59
C LEU A 39 3.73 4.84 -7.19
N LEU A 40 4.94 5.33 -7.46
CA LEU A 40 6.06 4.52 -7.94
C LEU A 40 6.46 3.45 -6.91
N GLU A 41 6.58 3.82 -5.63
CA GLU A 41 6.87 2.84 -4.57
C GLU A 41 5.78 1.76 -4.50
N LEU A 42 4.51 2.14 -4.63
CA LEU A 42 3.41 1.16 -4.64
C LEU A 42 3.47 0.23 -5.86
N GLU A 43 3.92 0.72 -7.02
CA GLU A 43 4.15 -0.10 -8.21
C GLU A 43 5.31 -1.09 -8.01
N ASP A 44 6.41 -0.64 -7.38
CA ASP A 44 7.56 -1.50 -7.07
C ASP A 44 7.17 -2.58 -6.04
N GLU A 45 6.50 -2.18 -4.96
CA GLU A 45 6.03 -3.07 -3.90
C GLU A 45 4.97 -4.07 -4.40
N LEU A 46 4.17 -3.72 -5.42
CA LEU A 46 3.23 -4.65 -6.05
C LEU A 46 3.95 -5.87 -6.66
N SER A 47 5.09 -5.66 -7.31
CA SER A 47 5.88 -6.75 -7.91
C SER A 47 6.47 -7.69 -6.85
N ILE A 48 6.86 -7.13 -5.70
CA ILE A 48 7.36 -7.89 -4.54
C ILE A 48 6.21 -8.67 -3.90
N LEU A 49 5.05 -8.02 -3.74
CA LEU A 49 3.85 -8.62 -3.17
C LEU A 49 3.40 -9.84 -3.99
N GLU A 50 3.42 -9.77 -5.32
CA GLU A 50 3.08 -10.90 -6.17
C GLU A 50 3.94 -12.14 -5.88
N ARG A 51 5.25 -11.97 -5.80
CA ARG A 51 6.17 -13.07 -5.46
C ARG A 51 5.89 -13.60 -4.06
N SER A 52 5.65 -12.70 -3.11
CA SER A 52 5.35 -13.04 -1.71
C SER A 52 4.04 -13.83 -1.57
N ILE A 53 3.02 -13.52 -2.37
CA ILE A 53 1.76 -14.25 -2.46
C ILE A 53 2.01 -15.69 -2.91
N LYS A 54 2.81 -15.89 -3.97
CA LYS A 54 3.14 -17.24 -4.48
C LYS A 54 3.88 -18.07 -3.43
N VAL A 55 4.90 -17.51 -2.78
CA VAL A 55 5.64 -18.17 -1.69
C VAL A 55 4.71 -18.55 -0.53
N THR A 56 3.82 -17.63 -0.13
CA THR A 56 2.87 -17.89 0.97
C THR A 56 1.88 -19.01 0.59
N SER A 57 1.38 -19.01 -0.64
CA SER A 57 0.52 -20.07 -1.17
C SER A 57 1.23 -21.44 -1.16
N GLU A 58 2.47 -21.50 -1.63
CA GLU A 58 3.28 -22.73 -1.61
C GLU A 58 3.57 -23.22 -0.19
N SER A 59 3.83 -22.30 0.76
CA SER A 59 4.01 -22.62 2.19
C SER A 59 2.75 -23.29 2.76
N ILE A 60 1.57 -22.71 2.50
CA ILE A 60 0.28 -23.28 2.94
C ILE A 60 0.10 -24.69 2.38
N TYR A 61 0.36 -24.88 1.09
CA TYR A 61 0.28 -26.19 0.45
C TYR A 61 1.23 -27.20 1.10
N THR A 62 2.46 -26.78 1.38
CA THR A 62 3.49 -27.62 2.02
C THR A 62 3.09 -28.06 3.43
N ARG A 63 2.43 -27.18 4.19
CA ARG A 63 1.91 -27.48 5.54
C ARG A 63 0.59 -28.25 5.52
N MET A 64 -0.10 -28.30 4.39
CA MET A 64 -1.38 -28.98 4.27
C MET A 64 -1.21 -30.48 4.54
N MET A 65 -2.13 -31.07 5.31
CA MET A 65 -2.08 -32.48 5.74
C MET A 65 -0.80 -32.89 6.52
N LYS A 66 0.00 -31.94 7.02
CA LYS A 66 1.18 -32.23 7.86
C LYS A 66 0.81 -32.26 9.35
N PRO A 67 1.51 -33.07 10.17
CA PRO A 67 1.26 -33.14 11.61
C PRO A 67 1.62 -31.81 12.30
N ASN A 68 1.13 -31.64 13.54
CA ASN A 68 1.29 -30.37 14.25
C ASN A 68 2.76 -30.01 14.59
N ASN A 69 3.61 -31.03 14.76
CA ASN A 69 5.05 -30.88 15.01
C ASN A 69 5.87 -30.66 13.73
N PHE A 70 5.24 -30.54 12.56
CA PHE A 70 5.94 -30.26 11.31
C PHE A 70 6.57 -28.88 11.35
N GLN A 71 7.89 -28.83 11.14
CA GLN A 71 8.65 -27.59 11.17
C GLN A 71 8.92 -27.13 9.74
N HIS A 72 8.33 -26.00 9.37
CA HIS A 72 8.51 -25.38 8.08
C HIS A 72 8.43 -23.87 8.23
N ILE A 73 9.28 -23.15 7.50
CA ILE A 73 9.19 -21.71 7.38
C ILE A 73 9.56 -21.33 5.96
N SER A 74 8.59 -20.77 5.23
CA SER A 74 8.78 -20.18 3.92
C SER A 74 7.93 -18.93 3.85
N LEU A 75 8.58 -17.78 3.99
CA LEU A 75 7.92 -16.49 4.04
C LEU A 75 8.55 -15.57 3.00
N GLY A 76 7.73 -14.96 2.16
CA GLY A 76 8.18 -13.99 1.17
C GLY A 76 8.59 -12.65 1.80
N LYS A 77 9.13 -11.75 0.99
CA LYS A 77 9.43 -10.38 1.44
C LYS A 77 8.11 -9.69 1.85
N ARG A 78 8.14 -8.96 2.96
CA ARG A 78 6.99 -8.19 3.45
C ARG A 78 6.74 -6.97 2.55
N PHE A 79 5.47 -6.68 2.32
CA PHE A 79 5.02 -5.40 1.78
C PHE A 79 5.33 -4.29 2.77
N ASN A 80 6.10 -3.28 2.35
CA ASN A 80 6.59 -2.24 3.25
C ASN A 80 6.78 -0.88 2.53
N PRO A 81 5.69 -0.16 2.21
CA PRO A 81 5.73 1.12 1.52
C PRO A 81 6.11 2.27 2.47
N ILE A 82 7.42 2.48 2.64
CA ILE A 82 8.01 3.45 3.56
C ILE A 82 7.63 4.89 3.17
N LEU A 83 7.64 5.23 1.88
CA LEU A 83 7.27 6.56 1.40
C LEU A 83 5.79 6.81 1.60
N LEU A 84 4.91 5.83 1.36
CA LEU A 84 3.49 6.00 1.68
C LEU A 84 3.29 6.30 3.17
N GLU A 85 3.85 5.48 4.06
CA GLU A 85 3.67 5.64 5.51
C GLU A 85 4.14 7.01 6.00
N LYS A 86 5.31 7.46 5.53
CA LYS A 86 5.88 8.76 5.94
C LYS A 86 5.12 9.96 5.38
N ASN A 87 4.59 9.85 4.17
CA ASN A 87 4.12 11.02 3.41
C ASN A 87 2.59 11.06 3.24
N ILE A 88 1.84 10.07 3.75
CA ILE A 88 0.39 10.00 3.51
C ILE A 88 -0.34 11.28 3.94
N ASN A 89 0.06 11.88 5.07
CA ASN A 89 -0.56 13.12 5.58
C ASN A 89 -0.31 14.31 4.65
N ASP A 90 0.88 14.40 4.06
CA ASP A 90 1.28 15.49 3.15
C ASP A 90 0.56 15.40 1.81
N VAL A 91 0.27 14.19 1.33
CA VAL A 91 -0.40 13.97 0.03
C VAL A 91 -1.90 13.75 0.17
N TYR A 92 -2.42 13.59 1.40
CA TYR A 92 -3.80 13.18 1.66
C TYR A 92 -4.81 14.09 0.95
N SER A 93 -4.74 15.40 1.19
CA SER A 93 -5.66 16.40 0.62
C SER A 93 -5.58 16.52 -0.91
N HIS A 94 -4.52 15.99 -1.53
CA HIS A 94 -4.26 16.10 -2.96
C HIS A 94 -4.69 14.86 -3.77
N PHE A 95 -5.27 13.87 -3.11
CA PHE A 95 -5.91 12.71 -3.75
C PHE A 95 -7.42 12.80 -3.71
N ASN A 96 -8.11 12.13 -4.65
CA ASN A 96 -9.57 12.02 -4.62
C ASN A 96 -10.02 11.16 -3.41
N ARG A 97 -11.32 11.20 -3.07
CA ARG A 97 -11.86 10.49 -1.89
C ARG A 97 -11.54 9.00 -1.90
N ASP A 98 -11.72 8.36 -3.04
CA ASP A 98 -11.58 6.91 -3.19
C ASP A 98 -10.12 6.48 -3.07
N THR A 99 -9.20 7.20 -3.71
CA THR A 99 -7.75 6.97 -3.57
C THR A 99 -7.31 7.14 -2.12
N ARG A 100 -7.83 8.14 -1.40
CA ARG A 100 -7.51 8.34 0.03
C ARG A 100 -7.93 7.16 0.90
N ILE A 101 -9.11 6.59 0.63
CA ILE A 101 -9.58 5.40 1.34
C ILE A 101 -8.74 4.19 0.96
N ALA A 102 -8.42 4.02 -0.33
CA ALA A 102 -7.56 2.94 -0.79
C ALA A 102 -6.16 2.97 -0.14
N LEU A 103 -5.51 4.13 -0.08
CA LEU A 103 -4.21 4.29 0.58
C LEU A 103 -4.27 3.97 2.08
N LYS A 104 -5.35 4.36 2.77
CA LYS A 104 -5.60 3.97 4.17
C LYS A 104 -5.75 2.45 4.31
N ASN A 105 -6.51 1.82 3.42
CA ASN A 105 -6.68 0.37 3.39
C ASN A 105 -5.35 -0.36 3.12
N CYS A 106 -4.48 0.19 2.26
CA CYS A 106 -3.14 -0.36 2.04
C CYS A 106 -2.32 -0.40 3.33
N LEU A 107 -2.31 0.68 4.12
CA LEU A 107 -1.59 0.72 5.40
C LEU A 107 -2.22 -0.19 6.45
N LEU A 108 -3.55 -0.30 6.49
CA LEU A 108 -4.24 -1.24 7.37
C LEU A 108 -3.86 -2.69 7.04
N LEU A 109 -3.93 -3.07 5.77
CA LEU A 109 -3.57 -4.41 5.29
C LEU A 109 -2.09 -4.70 5.52
N MET A 110 -1.20 -3.73 5.33
CA MET A 110 0.23 -3.84 5.67
C MET A 110 0.43 -4.26 7.14
N ASN A 111 -0.22 -3.56 8.08
CA ASN A 111 -0.11 -3.87 9.51
C ASN A 111 -0.66 -5.27 9.81
N GLN A 112 -1.83 -5.60 9.25
CA GLN A 112 -2.45 -6.91 9.39
C GLN A 112 -1.58 -8.05 8.83
N ILE A 113 -0.85 -7.82 7.72
CA ILE A 113 0.10 -8.78 7.15
C ILE A 113 1.31 -8.93 8.08
N LYS A 114 1.87 -7.81 8.55
CA LYS A 114 3.03 -7.77 9.45
C LYS A 114 2.79 -8.55 10.75
N GLU A 115 1.63 -8.38 11.37
CA GLU A 115 1.26 -9.11 12.59
C GLU A 115 1.22 -10.63 12.37
N LYS A 116 0.60 -11.07 11.27
CA LYS A 116 0.50 -12.50 10.93
C LYS A 116 1.87 -13.08 10.57
N TYR A 117 2.66 -12.33 9.82
CA TYR A 117 4.03 -12.69 9.47
C TYR A 117 4.88 -12.93 10.73
N ASN A 118 4.88 -11.97 11.66
CA ASN A 118 5.66 -12.06 12.89
C ASN A 118 5.22 -13.28 13.72
N TYR A 119 3.91 -13.52 13.82
CA TYR A 119 3.38 -14.69 14.50
C TYR A 119 3.95 -16.00 13.92
N VAL A 120 3.99 -16.15 12.58
CA VAL A 120 4.54 -17.35 11.95
C VAL A 120 6.05 -17.47 12.22
N CYS A 121 6.80 -16.37 12.12
CA CYS A 121 8.23 -16.35 12.47
C CYS A 121 8.52 -16.80 13.90
N ASP A 122 7.64 -16.49 14.84
CA ASP A 122 7.84 -16.81 16.26
C ASP A 122 7.39 -18.24 16.61
N ASN A 123 6.43 -18.81 15.87
CA ASN A 123 5.72 -20.05 16.26
C ASN A 123 5.89 -21.25 15.30
N TRP A 124 6.65 -21.10 14.20
CA TRP A 124 6.76 -22.15 13.16
C TRP A 124 7.32 -23.50 13.65
N LYS A 125 8.03 -23.53 14.78
CA LYS A 125 8.59 -24.76 15.36
C LYS A 125 7.60 -25.52 16.25
N THR A 126 6.54 -24.86 16.72
CA THR A 126 5.72 -25.33 17.85
C THR A 126 4.29 -25.66 17.47
N ASP A 127 3.69 -24.93 16.51
CA ASP A 127 2.27 -25.07 16.18
C ASP A 127 2.01 -24.90 14.68
N ASN A 128 2.25 -25.98 13.92
CA ASN A 128 2.05 -25.96 12.47
C ASN A 128 0.61 -25.62 12.08
N ILE A 129 -0.39 -26.06 12.86
CA ILE A 129 -1.81 -25.82 12.57
C ILE A 129 -2.13 -24.32 12.68
N LYS A 130 -1.71 -23.66 13.78
CA LYS A 130 -1.90 -22.21 13.93
C LYS A 130 -1.08 -21.41 12.92
N CYS A 131 0.15 -21.83 12.62
CA CYS A 131 0.96 -21.19 11.58
C CYS A 131 0.28 -21.26 10.22
N ARG A 132 -0.26 -22.41 9.81
CA ARG A 132 -1.02 -22.56 8.56
C ARG A 132 -2.23 -21.63 8.54
N ALA A 133 -3.03 -21.60 9.60
CA ALA A 133 -4.21 -20.73 9.68
C ALA A 133 -3.83 -19.23 9.62
N LYS A 134 -2.65 -18.85 10.12
CA LYS A 134 -2.13 -17.48 10.03
C LYS A 134 -1.60 -17.16 8.64
N GLU A 135 -0.93 -18.09 7.98
CA GLU A 135 -0.53 -17.96 6.58
C GLU A 135 -1.75 -17.84 5.65
N GLU A 136 -2.81 -18.64 5.84
CA GLU A 136 -4.07 -18.52 5.08
C GLU A 136 -4.72 -17.13 5.26
N SER A 137 -4.79 -16.65 6.51
CA SER A 137 -5.32 -15.32 6.82
C SER A 137 -4.42 -14.19 6.29
N MET A 138 -3.11 -14.42 6.20
CA MET A 138 -2.14 -13.51 5.61
C MET A 138 -2.31 -13.44 4.10
N LEU A 139 -2.43 -14.60 3.44
CA LEU A 139 -2.68 -14.72 2.00
C LEU A 139 -3.96 -13.98 1.60
N TYR A 140 -5.04 -14.09 2.37
CA TYR A 140 -6.28 -13.33 2.15
C TYR A 140 -6.04 -11.81 2.17
N SER A 141 -5.25 -11.32 3.14
CA SER A 141 -4.91 -9.90 3.25
C SER A 141 -4.03 -9.44 2.07
N MET A 142 -3.08 -10.28 1.66
CA MET A 142 -2.16 -10.00 0.54
C MET A 142 -2.90 -9.96 -0.81
N LEU A 143 -3.85 -10.86 -1.04
CA LEU A 143 -4.68 -10.88 -2.25
C LEU A 143 -5.58 -9.66 -2.34
N SER A 144 -6.19 -9.26 -1.21
CA SER A 144 -6.98 -8.03 -1.12
C SER A 144 -6.12 -6.80 -1.47
N LEU A 145 -4.91 -6.73 -0.91
CA LEU A 145 -3.96 -5.66 -1.18
C LEU A 145 -3.48 -5.65 -2.64
N TYR A 146 -3.16 -6.82 -3.19
CA TYR A 146 -2.71 -6.97 -4.57
C TYR A 146 -3.75 -6.42 -5.55
N TYR A 147 -5.02 -6.79 -5.38
CA TYR A 147 -6.09 -6.28 -6.23
C TYR A 147 -6.19 -4.75 -6.14
N LEU A 148 -6.16 -4.20 -4.93
CA LEU A 148 -6.27 -2.76 -4.70
C LEU A 148 -5.12 -1.99 -5.34
N LEU A 149 -3.88 -2.46 -5.16
CA LEU A 149 -2.68 -1.86 -5.75
C LEU A 149 -2.69 -1.97 -7.27
N ASN A 150 -3.10 -3.12 -7.82
CA ASN A 150 -3.21 -3.30 -9.26
C ASN A 150 -4.27 -2.35 -9.86
N LYS A 151 -5.41 -2.17 -9.19
CA LYS A 151 -6.43 -1.20 -9.60
C LYS A 151 -5.91 0.24 -9.52
N LEU A 152 -5.23 0.61 -8.43
CA LEU A 152 -4.59 1.93 -8.28
C LEU A 152 -3.58 2.22 -9.39
N LYS A 153 -2.74 1.23 -9.73
CA LYS A 153 -1.75 1.32 -10.81
C LYS A 153 -2.41 1.59 -12.17
N ASN A 154 -3.50 0.90 -12.47
CA ASN A 154 -4.17 0.97 -13.77
C ASN A 154 -5.05 2.22 -13.93
N GLU A 155 -5.76 2.63 -12.87
CA GLU A 155 -6.72 3.74 -12.95
C GLU A 155 -6.13 5.10 -12.55
N ARG A 156 -5.06 5.12 -11.76
CA ARG A 156 -4.33 6.33 -11.31
C ARG A 156 -5.26 7.46 -10.84
N ASP A 157 -5.32 8.56 -11.61
CA ASP A 157 -6.12 9.74 -11.26
C ASP A 157 -7.63 9.51 -11.38
N ARG A 158 -8.06 8.49 -12.13
CA ARG A 158 -9.47 8.10 -12.31
C ARG A 158 -9.89 6.97 -11.37
N PHE A 159 -9.05 6.64 -10.39
CA PHE A 159 -9.29 5.53 -9.48
C PHE A 159 -10.65 5.65 -8.79
N SER A 160 -11.38 4.54 -8.82
CA SER A 160 -12.62 4.33 -8.09
C SER A 160 -12.48 3.15 -7.13
N LEU A 161 -13.04 3.28 -5.94
CA LEU A 161 -13.09 2.13 -5.02
C LEU A 161 -13.90 0.99 -5.64
N PRO A 162 -13.49 -0.27 -5.48
CA PRO A 162 -14.30 -1.41 -5.90
C PRO A 162 -15.63 -1.43 -5.12
N ASP A 163 -16.75 -1.53 -5.84
CA ASP A 163 -18.08 -1.70 -5.27
C ASP A 163 -18.49 -3.17 -5.21
N ILE A 164 -17.52 -4.04 -4.88
CA ILE A 164 -17.71 -5.48 -4.76
C ILE A 164 -17.22 -5.96 -3.38
N PRO A 165 -17.79 -7.05 -2.84
CA PRO A 165 -17.35 -7.60 -1.57
C PRO A 165 -15.87 -8.01 -1.60
N ASN A 166 -15.20 -7.92 -0.44
CA ASN A 166 -13.78 -8.28 -0.36
C ASN A 166 -13.50 -9.75 -0.69
N ASP A 167 -14.45 -10.65 -0.44
CA ASP A 167 -14.33 -12.05 -0.86
C ASP A 167 -14.19 -12.17 -2.38
N GLU A 168 -14.98 -11.40 -3.13
CA GLU A 168 -14.91 -11.39 -4.59
C GLU A 168 -13.61 -10.75 -5.10
N ILE A 169 -13.12 -9.72 -4.40
CA ILE A 169 -11.79 -9.13 -4.65
C ILE A 169 -10.70 -10.20 -4.50
N VAL A 170 -10.74 -10.98 -3.42
CA VAL A 170 -9.77 -12.05 -3.14
C VAL A 170 -9.87 -13.16 -4.17
N ASP A 171 -11.08 -13.55 -4.56
CA ASP A 171 -11.31 -14.59 -5.57
C ASP A 171 -10.71 -14.19 -6.93
N ARG A 172 -11.01 -12.98 -7.40
CA ARG A 172 -10.46 -12.44 -8.65
C ARG A 172 -8.94 -12.34 -8.62
N ALA A 173 -8.36 -11.94 -7.48
CA ALA A 173 -6.91 -11.85 -7.30
C ALA A 173 -6.25 -13.24 -7.29
N ALA A 174 -6.86 -14.22 -6.61
CA ALA A 174 -6.34 -15.58 -6.54
C ALA A 174 -6.35 -16.24 -7.92
N GLU A 175 -7.45 -16.06 -8.68
CA GLU A 175 -7.58 -16.53 -10.06
C GLU A 175 -6.54 -15.89 -10.98
N ALA A 176 -6.38 -14.57 -10.93
CA ALA A 176 -5.40 -13.85 -11.75
C ALA A 176 -3.95 -14.30 -11.48
N LEU A 177 -3.63 -14.67 -10.24
CA LEU A 177 -2.29 -15.12 -9.83
C LEU A 177 -2.11 -16.64 -9.86
N GLN A 178 -3.18 -17.41 -10.15
CA GLN A 178 -3.19 -18.88 -10.13
C GLN A 178 -2.69 -19.46 -8.79
N VAL A 179 -3.13 -18.86 -7.68
CA VAL A 179 -2.74 -19.30 -6.32
C VAL A 179 -3.93 -19.88 -5.55
N LEU A 180 -3.63 -20.51 -4.40
CA LEU A 180 -4.66 -21.05 -3.52
C LEU A 180 -5.65 -19.96 -3.09
N ARG A 181 -6.93 -20.29 -3.15
CA ARG A 181 -7.99 -19.51 -2.52
C ARG A 181 -8.01 -19.80 -1.01
N PRO A 182 -7.78 -18.81 -0.13
CA PRO A 182 -7.91 -19.02 1.31
C PRO A 182 -9.35 -19.41 1.68
N LEU A 183 -9.52 -20.38 2.58
CA LEU A 183 -10.84 -20.81 3.01
C LEU A 183 -11.58 -19.68 3.74
N LYS A 184 -12.85 -19.47 3.38
CA LYS A 184 -13.74 -18.54 4.05
C LYS A 184 -13.90 -18.98 5.51
N LYS A 185 -13.39 -18.20 6.47
CA LYS A 185 -13.81 -18.36 7.86
C LYS A 185 -15.28 -17.95 7.94
N LYS A 186 -16.15 -18.93 8.19
CA LYS A 186 -17.52 -18.70 8.62
C LYS A 186 -17.53 -18.01 9.97
#